data_AF-A0A427CAQ2-F1
#
_entry.id   AF-A0A427CAQ2-F1
#
_cell.length_a   1.000
_cell.length_b   1.000
_cell.length_c   1.000
_cell.angle_alpha   90.00
_cell.angle_beta   90.00
_cell.angle_gamma   90.00
#
_symmetry.space_group_name_H-M   'P 1'
#
loop_
_entity.id
_entity.type
_entity.pdbx_description
1 polymer ?
#
loop_
_entity_poly.entity_id
_entity_poly.type
_entity_poly.pdbx_seq_one_letter_code
_entity_poly.pdbx_strand_id
1 'polypeptide(L)'
;MQSASSWQRFPTAGKNACIGWHILKASSGFYLDPHDCAVAKLARNERRDQHWVRQGIRAGIIKPDVVERRMTTAPFLDARERNRAAASLEIQAAWATAFQ
;
A
#
# COMPACT_ATOMS: atom_id res chain seq x y z
N MET A 1 25.31 16.84 10.42
CA MET A 1 24.48 18.02 10.71
C MET A 1 23.20 17.92 9.89
N GLN A 2 22.07 18.17 10.57
CA GLN A 2 20.66 18.24 10.12
C GLN A 2 20.51 19.05 8.81
N SER A 3 19.46 19.01 8.00
CA SER A 3 18.17 18.35 7.90
C SER A 3 17.59 18.89 6.58
N ALA A 4 16.93 18.06 5.77
CA ALA A 4 15.82 18.51 4.93
C ALA A 4 15.12 17.29 4.32
N SER A 5 14.44 16.49 5.15
CA SER A 5 13.30 15.71 4.67
C SER A 5 12.21 16.72 4.29
N SER A 6 12.28 17.17 3.04
CA SER A 6 11.32 18.08 2.44
C SER A 6 9.99 17.32 2.31
N TRP A 7 9.15 17.40 3.34
CA TRP A 7 7.75 17.01 3.30
C TRP A 7 7.00 17.96 2.36
N GLN A 8 6.94 17.63 1.08
CA GLN A 8 6.12 18.38 0.14
C GLN A 8 4.66 17.98 0.34
N ARG A 9 3.89 18.91 0.90
CA ARG A 9 2.43 18.87 0.98
C ARG A 9 1.90 19.01 -0.45
N PHE A 10 1.30 17.96 -1.00
CA PHE A 10 0.69 18.02 -2.32
C PHE A 10 -0.51 18.97 -2.31
N PRO A 11 -0.69 19.80 -3.36
CA PRO A 11 -1.87 20.65 -3.48
C PRO A 11 -3.10 19.77 -3.60
N THR A 12 -4.13 20.22 -2.90
CA THR A 12 -5.41 19.56 -2.66
C THR A 12 -6.12 19.07 -3.92
N ALA A 13 -6.76 17.91 -3.75
CA ALA A 13 -7.99 17.44 -4.42
C ALA A 13 -7.87 16.74 -5.79
N GLY A 14 -7.44 15.48 -5.73
CA GLY A 14 -8.00 14.40 -6.53
C GLY A 14 -8.32 13.23 -5.60
N LYS A 15 -9.57 12.78 -5.57
CA LYS A 15 -10.14 11.83 -4.59
C LYS A 15 -9.36 10.51 -4.53
N ASN A 16 -8.53 10.34 -3.51
CA ASN A 16 -8.27 9.12 -2.72
C ASN A 16 -6.88 9.26 -2.08
N ALA A 17 -6.87 9.29 -0.75
CA ALA A 17 -5.71 9.51 0.09
C ALA A 17 -4.56 8.55 -0.26
N CYS A 18 -3.61 9.04 -1.05
CA CYS A 18 -2.27 8.50 -1.04
C CYS A 18 -1.66 8.92 0.29
N ILE A 19 -1.79 8.02 1.27
CA ILE A 19 -0.91 7.87 2.44
C ILE A 19 0.51 8.32 2.01
N GLY A 20 1.17 9.23 2.74
CA GLY A 20 2.42 9.83 2.26
C GLY A 20 3.55 8.79 2.10
N TRP A 21 3.85 8.36 0.88
CA TRP A 21 4.87 7.33 0.58
C TRP A 21 6.08 7.89 -0.18
N HIS A 22 7.19 7.15 -0.08
CA HIS A 22 8.43 7.37 -0.83
C HIS A 22 8.19 7.13 -2.32
N ILE A 23 8.17 8.20 -3.11
CA ILE A 23 8.07 8.09 -4.57
C ILE A 23 9.48 8.13 -5.15
N LEU A 24 9.89 7.06 -5.84
CA LEU A 24 11.14 7.06 -6.60
C LEU A 24 10.95 7.96 -7.82
N LYS A 25 11.75 9.02 -7.91
CA LYS A 25 11.72 9.96 -9.04
C LYS A 25 12.57 9.40 -10.18
N ALA A 26 11.93 8.97 -11.27
CA ALA A 26 12.60 8.70 -12.55
C ALA A 26 12.24 9.82 -13.55
N SER A 27 13.07 10.00 -14.59
CA SER A 27 13.13 11.17 -15.49
C SER A 27 11.87 11.48 -16.32
N SER A 28 10.79 10.73 -16.17
CA SER A 28 9.48 11.09 -16.77
C SER A 28 8.26 10.47 -16.09
N GLY A 29 8.35 10.10 -14.80
CA GLY A 29 7.19 9.52 -14.09
C GLY A 29 7.42 9.26 -12.61
N PHE A 30 6.34 9.35 -11.83
CA PHE A 30 6.29 8.95 -10.42
C PHE A 30 5.90 7.48 -10.35
N TYR A 31 6.83 6.61 -9.94
CA TYR A 31 6.53 5.20 -9.71
C TYR A 31 6.30 4.98 -8.21
N LEU A 32 5.10 4.49 -7.87
CA LEU A 32 4.79 4.06 -6.52
C LEU A 32 5.32 2.63 -6.35
N ASP A 33 6.04 2.39 -5.25
CA ASP A 33 6.43 1.03 -4.89
C ASP A 33 5.18 0.13 -4.77
N PRO A 34 5.19 -1.09 -5.35
CA PRO A 34 4.01 -1.94 -5.40
C PRO A 34 3.49 -2.34 -4.01
N HIS A 35 4.35 -2.49 -3.00
CA HIS A 35 3.91 -2.81 -1.65
C HIS A 35 3.27 -1.58 -0.97
N ASP A 36 3.75 -0.37 -1.26
CA ASP A 36 3.14 0.88 -0.78
C ASP A 36 1.75 1.08 -1.40
N CYS A 37 1.65 0.79 -2.70
CA CYS A 37 0.37 0.75 -3.39
C CYS A 37 -0.57 -0.27 -2.77
N ALA A 38 -0.07 -1.46 -2.42
CA ALA A 38 -0.86 -2.51 -1.78
C ALA A 38 -1.44 -2.05 -0.44
N VAL A 39 -0.66 -1.37 0.40
CA VAL A 39 -1.16 -0.82 1.68
C VAL A 39 -2.29 0.17 1.44
N ALA A 40 -2.13 1.13 0.53
CA ALA A 40 -3.17 2.12 0.23
C ALA A 40 -4.44 1.48 -0.35
N LYS A 41 -4.29 0.43 -1.15
CA LYS A 41 -5.40 -0.36 -1.70
C LYS A 41 -6.14 -1.16 -0.64
N LEU A 42 -5.41 -1.77 0.30
CA LEU A 42 -6.00 -2.52 1.41
C LEU A 42 -6.66 -1.61 2.45
N ALA A 43 -6.17 -0.38 2.63
CA ALA A 43 -6.84 0.63 3.45
C ALA A 43 -8.25 0.97 2.91
N ARG A 44 -8.36 1.22 1.59
CA ARG A 44 -9.66 1.44 0.92
C ARG A 44 -10.54 0.18 0.87
N ASN A 45 -9.90 -0.98 0.73
CA ASN A 45 -10.50 -2.31 0.80
C ASN A 45 -11.65 -2.57 -0.21
N GLU A 46 -11.60 -1.96 -1.38
CA GLU A 46 -12.57 -2.20 -2.46
C GLU A 46 -12.33 -3.56 -3.14
N ARG A 47 -13.37 -4.17 -3.72
CA ARG A 47 -13.24 -5.49 -4.41
C ARG A 47 -12.16 -5.49 -5.49
N ARG A 48 -12.04 -4.41 -6.27
CA ARG A 48 -11.02 -4.27 -7.32
C ARG A 48 -9.62 -4.20 -6.74
N ASP A 49 -9.47 -3.52 -5.62
CA ASP A 49 -8.19 -3.37 -4.92
C ASP A 49 -7.73 -4.69 -4.32
N GLN A 50 -8.64 -5.43 -3.68
CA GLN A 50 -8.39 -6.80 -3.19
C GLN A 50 -7.94 -7.73 -4.33
N HIS A 51 -8.63 -7.68 -5.47
CA HIS A 51 -8.26 -8.48 -6.63
C HIS A 51 -6.86 -8.12 -7.15
N TRP A 52 -6.54 -6.83 -7.26
CA TRP A 52 -5.23 -6.37 -7.68
C TRP A 52 -4.11 -6.86 -6.73
N VAL A 53 -4.32 -6.75 -5.41
CA VAL A 53 -3.35 -7.23 -4.41
C VAL A 53 -3.17 -8.73 -4.50
N ARG A 54 -4.27 -9.48 -4.57
CA ARG A 54 -4.26 -10.94 -4.72
C ARG A 54 -3.46 -11.40 -5.94
N GLN A 55 -3.70 -10.81 -7.11
CA GLN A 55 -2.95 -11.16 -8.32
C GLN A 55 -1.49 -10.77 -8.20
N GLY A 56 -1.19 -9.61 -7.58
CA GLY A 56 0.19 -9.18 -7.32
C GLY A 56 0.95 -10.12 -6.37
N ILE A 57 0.27 -10.68 -5.35
CA ILE A 57 0.84 -11.70 -4.46
C ILE A 57 1.12 -12.98 -5.25
N ARG A 58 0.14 -13.46 -6.01
CA ARG A 58 0.27 -14.67 -6.83
C ARG A 58 1.39 -14.55 -7.88
N ALA A 59 1.61 -13.36 -8.42
CA ALA A 59 2.69 -13.08 -9.36
C ALA A 59 4.07 -12.88 -8.69
N GLY A 60 4.16 -12.92 -7.36
CA GLY A 60 5.41 -12.68 -6.61
C GLY A 60 5.89 -11.22 -6.60
N ILE A 61 5.08 -10.29 -7.12
CA ILE A 61 5.39 -8.85 -7.15
C ILE A 61 5.15 -8.24 -5.77
N ILE A 62 4.07 -8.66 -5.10
CA ILE A 62 3.70 -8.19 -3.76
C ILE A 62 4.07 -9.29 -2.76
N LYS A 63 4.90 -8.93 -1.78
CA LYS A 63 5.32 -9.81 -0.70
C LYS A 63 4.49 -9.47 0.55
N PRO A 64 3.63 -10.38 1.07
CA PRO A 64 2.74 -10.08 2.18
C PRO A 64 3.46 -9.58 3.44
N ASP A 65 4.61 -10.16 3.79
CA ASP A 65 5.46 -9.78 4.92
C ASP A 65 5.97 -8.33 4.81
N VAL A 66 6.31 -7.89 3.59
CA VAL A 66 6.75 -6.51 3.34
C VAL A 66 5.58 -5.55 3.51
N VAL A 67 4.40 -5.92 3.01
CA VAL A 67 3.19 -5.11 3.16
C VAL A 67 2.81 -4.99 4.63
N GLU A 68 2.78 -6.09 5.37
CA GLU A 68 2.48 -6.11 6.80
C GLU A 68 3.44 -5.21 7.60
N ARG A 69 4.75 -5.34 7.36
CA ARG A 69 5.76 -4.47 7.99
C ARG A 69 5.48 -3.01 7.68
N ARG A 70 5.14 -2.67 6.44
CA ARG A 70 4.89 -1.28 6.02
C ARG A 70 3.57 -0.73 6.55
N MET A 71 2.57 -1.57 6.85
CA MET A 71 1.36 -1.15 7.56
C MET A 71 1.65 -0.69 9.00
N THR A 72 2.79 -1.07 9.60
CA THR A 72 3.13 -0.59 10.97
C THR A 72 3.49 0.89 11.00
N THR A 73 4.06 1.41 9.91
CA THR A 73 4.54 2.79 9.79
C THR A 73 3.67 3.66 8.89
N ALA A 74 2.75 3.06 8.13
CA ALA A 74 1.87 3.80 7.24
C ALA A 74 0.83 4.63 8.04
N PRO A 75 0.58 5.89 7.66
CA PRO A 75 -0.50 6.67 8.26
C PRO A 75 -1.87 6.15 7.81
N PHE A 76 -2.56 5.46 8.72
CA PHE A 76 -3.98 5.12 8.62
C PHE A 76 -4.84 6.20 9.27
N LEU A 77 -6.11 6.27 8.89
CA LEU A 77 -7.09 7.15 9.54
C LEU A 77 -7.26 6.81 11.02
N ASP A 78 -7.35 5.51 11.33
CA ASP A 78 -7.47 4.99 12.68
C ASP A 78 -6.98 3.53 12.77
N ALA A 79 -6.93 3.00 13.99
CA ALA A 79 -6.55 1.61 14.24
C ALA A 79 -7.54 0.60 13.62
N ARG A 80 -8.81 0.97 13.43
CA ARG A 80 -9.83 0.09 12.85
C ARG A 80 -9.60 -0.08 11.35
N GLU A 81 -9.23 0.97 10.64
CA GLU A 81 -8.82 0.92 9.24
C GLU A 81 -7.59 0.05 9.06
N ARG A 82 -6.57 0.24 9.91
CA ARG A 82 -5.36 -0.60 9.90
C ARG A 82 -5.72 -2.08 10.12
N ASN A 83 -6.55 -2.40 11.10
CA ASN A 83 -6.94 -3.78 11.40
C ASN A 83 -7.76 -4.40 10.26
N ARG A 84 -8.65 -3.65 9.61
CA ARG A 84 -9.38 -4.13 8.41
C ARG A 84 -8.43 -4.40 7.24
N ALA A 85 -7.45 -3.53 7.03
CA ALA A 85 -6.44 -3.70 5.98
C ALA A 85 -5.59 -4.95 6.23
N ALA A 86 -5.15 -5.15 7.49
CA ALA A 86 -4.37 -6.33 7.89
C ALA A 86 -5.15 -7.65 7.71
N ALA A 87 -6.41 -7.69 8.17
CA ALA A 87 -7.27 -8.86 7.95
C ALA A 87 -7.50 -9.14 6.45
N SER A 88 -7.64 -8.09 5.64
CA SER A 88 -7.78 -8.23 4.18
C SER A 88 -6.51 -8.80 3.53
N LEU A 89 -5.33 -8.37 3.99
CA LEU A 89 -4.04 -8.90 3.53
C LEU A 89 -3.94 -10.41 3.79
N GLU A 90 -4.28 -10.84 5.00
CA GLU A 90 -4.27 -12.25 5.40
C GLU A 90 -5.18 -13.10 4.51
N ILE A 91 -6.41 -12.63 4.25
CA ILE A 91 -7.36 -13.30 3.35
C ILE A 91 -6.80 -13.40 1.93
N GLN A 92 -6.23 -12.32 1.39
CA GLN A 92 -5.69 -12.34 0.02
C GLN A 92 -4.44 -13.22 -0.09
N ALA A 93 -3.58 -13.23 0.93
CA ALA A 93 -2.39 -14.08 0.97
C ALA A 93 -2.78 -15.56 1.03
N ALA A 94 -3.71 -15.93 1.93
CA ALA A 94 -4.24 -17.29 2.02
C ALA A 94 -4.87 -17.74 0.70
N TRP A 95 -5.66 -16.87 0.05
CA TRP A 95 -6.24 -17.17 -1.25
C TRP A 95 -5.16 -17.39 -2.33
N ALA A 96 -4.12 -16.55 -2.36
CA ALA A 96 -3.08 -16.64 -3.38
C ALA A 96 -2.28 -17.95 -3.26
N THR A 97 -2.04 -18.43 -2.05
CA THR A 97 -1.34 -19.70 -1.79
C THR A 97 -2.21 -20.92 -2.11
N ALA A 98 -3.52 -20.85 -1.89
CA ALA A 98 -4.44 -21.97 -2.09
C ALA A 98 -4.58 -22.44 -3.57
N PHE A 99 -4.09 -21.65 -4.54
CA PHE A 99 -4.23 -21.93 -5.97
C PHE A 99 -2.90 -21.82 -6.74
N GLN A 100 -1.78 -22.15 -6.10
CA GLN A 100 -0.48 -22.36 -6.76
C GLN A 100 -0.39 -23.77 -7.34
#